data_AF-A0A4P7ZXS4-F1
#
_entry.id   AF-A0A4P7ZXS4-F1
#
_cell.length_a   1.000
_cell.length_b   1.000
_cell.length_c   1.000
_cell.angle_alpha   90.00
_cell.angle_beta   90.00
_cell.angle_gamma   90.00
#
_symmetry.space_group_name_H-M   'P 1'
#
loop_
_entity.id
_entity.type
_entity.pdbx_description
1 polymer ?
#
loop_
_entity_poly.entity_id
_entity_poly.type
_entity_poly.pdbx_seq_one_letter_code
_entity_poly.pdbx_strand_id
1 'polypeptide(L)'
;MARLEAILTGVPGDRELRLVLEQLDPGHAGTFTWLDQRNASLALMPSSAAVPVQVLLELKGRGELGVLVTSREGMGHGAPLSRGVLERLLERLQQLLPESGLRYRSDRDGPVGHQAIPG
;
A
#
# COMPACT_ATOMS: atom_id res chain seq x y z
N MET A 1 17.53 5.24 -0.93
CA MET A 1 16.13 5.41 -0.50
C MET A 1 15.27 4.71 -1.52
N ALA A 2 14.44 3.78 -1.05
CA ALA A 2 13.48 3.08 -1.88
C ALA A 2 12.13 3.80 -1.85
N ARG A 3 11.46 3.79 -3.00
CA ARG A 3 10.12 4.34 -3.19
C ARG A 3 9.37 3.42 -4.15
N LEU A 4 8.19 2.95 -3.76
CA LEU A 4 7.34 2.10 -4.59
C LEU A 4 5.90 2.61 -4.51
N GLU A 5 5.18 2.60 -5.62
CA GLU A 5 3.79 3.09 -5.69
C GLU A 5 2.83 2.07 -6.31
N ALA A 6 1.59 2.07 -5.82
CA ALA A 6 0.50 1.31 -6.37
C ALA A 6 -0.81 2.10 -6.26
N ILE A 7 -1.76 1.81 -7.15
CA ILE A 7 -3.11 2.35 -7.11
C ILE A 7 -4.08 1.18 -7.12
N LEU A 8 -5.01 1.14 -6.17
CA LEU A 8 -6.18 0.27 -6.24
C LEU A 8 -7.35 1.08 -6.82
N THR A 9 -8.09 0.46 -7.74
CA THR A 9 -9.29 1.01 -8.38
C THR A 9 -10.50 0.17 -8.00
N GLY A 10 -11.72 0.72 -8.10
CA GLY A 10 -12.92 -0.01 -7.70
C GLY A 10 -13.07 -0.15 -6.18
N VAL A 11 -12.35 0.68 -5.42
CA VAL A 11 -12.50 0.73 -3.96
C VAL A 11 -13.78 1.48 -3.58
N PRO A 12 -14.38 1.19 -2.41
CA PRO A 12 -15.61 1.85 -1.97
C PRO A 12 -15.41 3.35 -1.73
N GLY A 13 -16.52 4.06 -1.49
CA GLY A 13 -16.48 5.49 -1.18
C GLY A 13 -15.67 5.79 0.09
N ASP A 14 -15.10 7.00 0.15
CA ASP A 14 -14.11 7.40 1.16
C ASP A 14 -14.48 7.02 2.60
N ARG A 15 -15.74 7.21 3.02
CA ARG A 15 -16.18 6.85 4.37
C ARG A 15 -16.05 5.35 4.67
N GLU A 16 -16.52 4.51 3.76
CA GLU A 16 -16.44 3.06 3.91
C GLU A 16 -14.99 2.58 3.79
N LEU A 17 -14.25 3.15 2.85
CA LEU A 17 -12.83 2.86 2.68
C LEU A 17 -12.03 3.19 3.95
N ARG A 18 -12.33 4.29 4.65
CA ARG A 18 -11.69 4.62 5.93
C ARG A 18 -11.88 3.51 6.97
N LEU A 19 -13.11 3.01 7.12
CA LEU A 19 -13.44 1.92 8.06
C LEU A 19 -12.72 0.62 7.70
N VAL A 20 -12.57 0.35 6.40
CA VAL A 20 -11.79 -0.81 5.92
C VAL A 20 -10.31 -0.65 6.25
N LEU A 21 -9.73 0.52 6.01
CA LEU A 21 -8.30 0.75 6.25
C LEU A 21 -7.92 0.70 7.74
N GLU A 22 -8.83 1.03 8.65
CA GLU A 22 -8.61 0.85 10.10
C GLU A 22 -8.39 -0.62 10.49
N GLN A 23 -8.84 -1.58 9.68
CA GLN A 23 -8.59 -3.02 9.88
C GLN A 23 -7.19 -3.47 9.45
N LEU A 24 -6.38 -2.56 8.89
CA LEU A 24 -4.97 -2.82 8.58
C LEU A 24 -4.06 -2.74 9.81
N ASP A 25 -4.60 -2.41 10.99
CA ASP A 25 -3.83 -2.26 12.22
C ASP A 25 -2.73 -3.34 12.34
N PRO A 26 -1.45 -2.94 12.29
CA PRO A 26 -0.33 -3.87 12.29
C PRO A 26 -0.08 -4.51 13.67
N GLY A 27 -0.83 -4.11 14.70
CA GLY A 27 -0.61 -4.52 16.08
C GLY A 27 0.81 -4.18 16.52
N HIS A 28 1.52 -5.13 17.12
CA HIS A 28 2.88 -4.91 17.64
C HIS A 28 3.94 -4.70 16.55
N ALA A 29 3.63 -4.93 15.27
CA ALA A 29 4.58 -4.81 14.17
C ALA A 29 4.72 -3.37 13.64
N GLY A 30 3.90 -2.43 14.12
CA GLY A 30 3.91 -1.07 13.60
C GLY A 30 2.87 -0.15 14.24
N THR A 31 2.59 0.95 13.55
CA THR A 31 1.53 1.89 13.93
C THR A 31 0.76 2.32 12.69
N PHE A 32 -0.58 2.36 12.82
CA PHE A 32 -1.47 2.95 11.84
C PHE A 32 -1.99 4.29 12.39
N THR A 33 -2.00 5.35 11.58
CA THR A 33 -2.44 6.68 12.02
C THR A 33 -3.05 7.46 10.88
N TRP A 34 -4.26 8.00 11.09
CA TRP A 34 -4.81 9.01 10.19
C TRP A 34 -4.06 10.33 10.37
N LEU A 35 -3.50 10.85 9.27
CA LEU A 35 -2.84 12.14 9.22
C LEU A 35 -3.87 13.26 9.00
N ASP A 36 -4.88 12.97 8.16
CA ASP A 36 -5.98 13.88 7.87
C ASP A 36 -7.24 13.11 7.35
N GLN A 37 -8.16 13.82 6.69
CA GLN A 37 -9.40 13.25 6.13
C GLN A 37 -9.19 12.30 4.93
N ARG A 38 -8.02 12.32 4.30
CA ARG A 38 -7.69 11.55 3.09
C ARG A 38 -6.43 10.71 3.22
N ASN A 39 -5.56 11.01 4.17
CA ASN A 39 -4.25 10.37 4.29
C ASN A 39 -4.11 9.58 5.58
N ALA A 40 -3.72 8.33 5.47
CA ALA A 40 -3.27 7.50 6.58
C ALA A 40 -1.82 7.06 6.41
N SER A 41 -1.09 6.99 7.51
CA SER A 41 0.26 6.45 7.58
C SER A 41 0.24 5.09 8.26
N LEU A 42 0.97 4.14 7.70
CA LEU A 42 1.28 2.85 8.30
C LEU A 42 2.80 2.73 8.38
N ALA A 43 3.34 2.81 9.60
CA ALA A 43 4.76 2.63 9.87
C ALA A 43 4.99 1.20 10.34
N LEU A 44 5.80 0.43 9.61
CA LEU A 44 6.11 -0.96 9.93
C LEU A 44 7.58 -1.11 10.31
N MET A 45 7.82 -1.97 11.30
CA MET A 45 9.15 -2.44 11.70
C MET A 45 9.30 -3.91 11.27
N PRO A 46 9.84 -4.18 10.07
CA PRO A 46 10.08 -5.56 9.65
C PRO A 46 11.04 -6.23 10.63
N SER A 47 10.68 -7.41 11.14
CA SER A 47 11.44 -8.13 12.17
C SER A 47 12.89 -8.48 11.78
N SER A 48 13.22 -8.40 10.49
CA SER A 48 14.54 -8.66 9.93
C SER A 48 15.39 -7.40 9.68
N ALA A 49 14.90 -6.19 9.94
CA ALA A 49 15.56 -4.95 9.52
C ALA A 49 15.57 -3.85 10.59
N ALA A 50 16.70 -3.14 10.68
CA ALA A 50 16.86 -1.95 11.54
C ALA A 50 16.26 -0.66 10.94
N VAL A 51 15.53 -0.75 9.82
CA VAL A 51 15.00 0.41 9.09
C VAL A 51 13.48 0.31 9.02
N PRO A 52 12.74 1.34 9.48
CA PRO A 52 11.30 1.39 9.33
C PRO A 52 10.91 1.51 7.85
N VAL A 53 9.83 0.84 7.48
CA VAL A 53 9.15 1.03 6.19
C VAL A 53 7.91 1.88 6.45
N GLN A 54 7.80 2.99 5.74
CA GLN A 54 6.69 3.93 5.85
C GLN A 54 5.75 3.74 4.66
N VAL A 55 4.47 3.57 4.94
CA VAL A 55 3.42 3.47 3.94
C VAL A 55 2.49 4.66 4.09
N LEU A 56 2.24 5.37 3.00
CA LEU A 56 1.17 6.36 2.89
C LEU A 56 0.02 5.76 2.09
N LEU A 57 -1.18 5.84 2.66
CA LEU A 57 -2.44 5.46 2.06
C LEU A 57 -3.23 6.74 1.77
N GLU A 58 -3.51 7.01 0.50
CA GLU A 58 -4.20 8.22 0.05
C GLU A 58 -5.57 7.87 -0.54
N LEU A 59 -6.65 8.38 0.05
CA LEU A 59 -7.98 8.36 -0.55
C LEU A 59 -7.99 9.36 -1.71
N LYS A 60 -7.85 8.88 -2.95
CA LYS A 60 -7.78 9.73 -4.15
C LYS A 60 -9.17 10.22 -4.59
N GLY A 61 -10.23 9.61 -4.06
CA GLY A 61 -11.61 9.80 -4.48
C GLY A 61 -11.91 9.03 -5.77
N ARG A 62 -13.17 9.05 -6.21
CA ARG A 62 -13.63 8.35 -7.43
C ARG A 62 -13.34 6.83 -7.46
N GLY A 63 -13.30 6.21 -6.28
CA GLY A 63 -13.04 4.78 -6.15
C GLY A 63 -11.57 4.40 -6.41
N GLU A 64 -10.63 5.29 -6.06
CA GLU A 64 -9.19 5.03 -6.10
C GLU A 64 -8.52 5.19 -4.72
N LEU A 65 -7.60 4.27 -4.42
CA LEU A 65 -6.71 4.29 -3.26
C LEU A 65 -5.25 4.31 -3.75
N GLY A 66 -4.49 5.34 -3.37
CA GLY A 66 -3.05 5.42 -3.59
C GLY A 66 -2.29 4.74 -2.44
N VAL A 67 -1.27 3.97 -2.79
CA VAL A 67 -0.34 3.34 -1.85
C VAL A 67 1.08 3.77 -2.22
N LEU A 68 1.79 4.39 -1.28
CA LEU A 68 3.17 4.81 -1.45
C LEU A 68 4.01 4.19 -0.32
N VAL A 69 4.98 3.37 -0.68
CA VAL A 69 5.91 2.72 0.25
C VAL A 69 7.27 3.38 0.14
N THR A 70 7.84 3.81 1.26
CA THR A 70 9.15 4.44 1.34
C THR A 70 9.99 3.82 2.45
N SER A 71 11.30 3.70 2.21
CA SER A 71 12.23 3.26 3.24
C SER A 71 13.64 3.80 2.98
N ARG A 72 14.51 3.73 4.01
CA ARG A 72 15.93 4.11 3.85
C ARG A 72 16.76 3.05 3.14
N GLU A 73 16.16 1.96 2.68
CA GLU A 73 16.82 0.91 1.91
C GLU A 73 17.51 1.49 0.66
N GLY A 74 18.70 0.96 0.34
CA GLY A 74 19.38 1.25 -0.91
C GLY A 74 18.71 0.50 -2.06
N MET A 75 18.48 1.16 -3.20
CA MET A 75 17.83 0.53 -4.36
C MET A 75 18.76 -0.42 -5.15
N GLY A 76 20.00 -0.66 -4.70
CA GLY A 76 20.98 -1.49 -5.41
C GLY A 76 20.53 -2.95 -5.67
N HIS A 77 19.54 -3.45 -4.92
CA HIS A 77 18.95 -4.78 -5.09
C HIS A 77 17.42 -4.77 -5.25
N GLY A 78 16.84 -3.67 -5.77
CA GLY A 78 15.39 -3.60 -6.01
C GLY A 78 14.52 -3.47 -4.75
N ALA A 79 15.14 -3.06 -3.63
CA ALA A 79 14.48 -2.75 -2.37
C ALA A 79 13.57 -3.89 -1.81
N PRO A 80 14.14 -5.08 -1.50
CA PRO A 80 13.37 -6.25 -1.10
C PRO A 80 12.49 -6.03 0.14
N LEU A 81 12.91 -5.20 1.10
CA LEU A 81 12.08 -4.90 2.27
C LEU A 81 10.84 -4.09 1.87
N SER A 82 11.06 -3.04 1.09
CA SER A 82 9.99 -2.15 0.62
C SER A 82 9.00 -2.91 -0.26
N ARG A 83 9.53 -3.78 -1.13
CA ARG A 83 8.74 -4.65 -2.01
C ARG A 83 7.90 -5.65 -1.23
N GLY A 84 8.50 -6.36 -0.27
CA GLY A 84 7.78 -7.34 0.54
C GLY A 84 6.68 -6.71 1.40
N VAL A 85 6.88 -5.48 1.90
CA VAL A 85 5.83 -4.72 2.58
C VAL A 85 4.69 -4.37 1.62
N LEU A 86 5.01 -3.86 0.42
CA LEU A 86 4.00 -3.53 -0.58
C LEU A 86 3.17 -4.75 -0.97
N GLU A 87 3.82 -5.88 -1.30
CA GLU A 87 3.14 -7.12 -1.70
C GLU A 87 2.16 -7.60 -0.62
N ARG A 88 2.60 -7.72 0.64
CA ARG A 88 1.73 -8.14 1.75
C ARG A 88 0.58 -7.16 2.02
N LEU A 89 0.84 -5.87 1.90
CA LEU A 89 -0.19 -4.85 2.06
C LEU A 89 -1.24 -4.96 0.96
N LEU A 90 -0.83 -5.16 -0.30
CA LEU A 90 -1.73 -5.32 -1.42
C LEU A 90 -2.56 -6.60 -1.32
N GLU A 91 -1.96 -7.71 -0.86
CA GLU A 91 -2.69 -8.95 -0.57
C GLU A 91 -3.75 -8.72 0.51
N ARG A 92 -3.38 -8.03 1.60
CA ARG A 92 -4.32 -7.72 2.69
C ARG A 92 -5.44 -6.79 2.23
N LEU A 93 -5.12 -5.78 1.42
CA LEU A 93 -6.11 -4.86 0.84
C LEU A 93 -7.08 -5.60 -0.08
N GLN A 94 -6.60 -6.52 -0.93
CA GLN A 94 -7.47 -7.34 -1.79
C GLN A 94 -8.38 -8.29 -0.99
N GLN A 95 -7.92 -8.82 0.14
CA GLN A 95 -8.79 -9.61 1.04
C GLN A 95 -9.92 -8.77 1.64
N LEU A 96 -9.64 -7.50 1.95
CA LEU A 96 -10.61 -6.58 2.54
C LEU A 96 -11.51 -5.92 1.48
N LEU A 97 -11.01 -5.79 0.25
CA LEU A 97 -11.64 -5.12 -0.88
C LEU A 97 -11.61 -6.06 -2.10
N PRO A 98 -12.41 -7.14 -2.11
CA PRO A 98 -12.33 -8.19 -3.13
C PRO A 98 -12.66 -7.70 -4.55
N GLU A 99 -13.48 -6.66 -4.67
CA GLU A 99 -13.85 -6.04 -5.95
C GLU A 99 -12.81 -5.03 -6.47
N SER A 100 -11.73 -4.81 -5.71
CA SER A 100 -10.70 -3.84 -6.10
C SER A 100 -9.74 -4.41 -7.15
N GLY A 101 -9.47 -3.62 -8.18
CA GLY A 101 -8.46 -3.92 -9.20
C GLY A 101 -7.12 -3.25 -8.87
N LEU A 102 -6.02 -3.94 -9.12
CA LEU A 102 -4.67 -3.40 -8.91
C LEU A 102 -4.12 -2.74 -10.19
N ARG A 103 -3.72 -1.47 -10.06
CA ARG A 103 -2.94 -0.72 -11.06
C ARG A 103 -1.58 -0.33 -10.45
N TYR A 104 -0.57 -1.15 -10.66
CA TYR A 104 0.79 -0.95 -10.17
C TYR A 104 1.52 0.23 -10.85
N ARG A 105 2.36 0.99 -10.15
CA ARG A 105 3.21 2.03 -10.75
C ARG A 105 4.54 2.13 -10.00
N SER A 106 5.53 1.32 -10.36
CA SER A 106 6.90 1.47 -9.81
C SER A 106 7.76 2.26 -10.78
N ASP A 107 8.24 3.43 -10.36
CA ASP A 107 8.98 4.39 -11.16
C ASP A 107 10.45 4.01 -11.42
N ARG A 108 10.78 2.72 -11.49
CA ARG A 108 11.98 2.20 -12.17
C ARG A 108 11.76 0.75 -12.63
N ASP A 109 11.64 0.55 -13.94
CA ASP A 109 11.53 -0.72 -14.68
C ASP A 109 10.15 -1.43 -14.80
N GLY A 110 9.14 -0.72 -15.33
CA GLY A 110 8.23 -1.32 -16.34
C GLY A 110 6.73 -1.42 -16.02
N PRO A 111 5.88 -1.58 -17.07
CA PRO A 111 4.43 -1.35 -17.02
C PRO A 111 3.61 -2.48 -16.38
N VAL A 112 2.42 -2.07 -15.96
CA VAL A 112 1.36 -2.80 -15.27
C VAL A 112 0.82 -3.95 -16.13
N GLY A 113 0.93 -5.19 -15.64
CA GLY A 113 0.13 -6.29 -16.15
C GLY A 113 -1.32 -6.09 -15.72
N HIS A 114 -2.19 -5.76 -16.67
CA HIS A 114 -3.64 -5.77 -16.49
C HIS A 114 -4.10 -7.22 -16.27
N GLN A 115 -4.57 -7.57 -15.08
CA GLN A 115 -5.31 -8.82 -14.91
C GLN A 115 -6.79 -8.52 -15.16
N ALA A 116 -7.28 -8.98 -16.30
CA ALA A 116 -8.70 -8.94 -16.64
C ALA A 116 -9.48 -9.87 -15.70
N ILE A 117 -10.60 -9.38 -15.19
CA ILE A 117 -11.60 -10.16 -14.47
C ILE A 117 -12.22 -11.14 -15.49
N PRO A 118 -12.19 -12.47 -15.28
CA PRO A 118 -13.00 -13.38 -16.09
C PRO A 118 -14.48 -13.16 -15.74
N GLY A 119 -15.29 -12.95 -16.79
CA GLY A 119 -16.75 -12.83 -16.69
C GLY A 119 -17.47 -14.17 -16.58
#